data_AF-A0A4U7CIV4-F1
#
_entry.id   AF-A0A4U7CIV4-F1
#
_cell.length_a   1.000
_cell.length_b   1.000
_cell.length_c   1.000
_cell.angle_alpha   90.00
_cell.angle_beta   90.00
_cell.angle_gamma   90.00
#
_symmetry.space_group_name_H-M   'P 1'
#
loop_
_entity.id
_entity.type
_entity.pdbx_description
1 polymer ?
#
loop_
_entity_poly.entity_id
_entity_poly.type
_entity_poly.pdbx_seq_one_letter_code
_entity_poly.pdbx_strand_id
1 'polypeptide(L)'
;MYFCDDCGSMITPQNGSGQCENCGAEYEIQGGKSESFENEAEENLGVADGGESTKTKLESLPTTKSGSIPKSEAMDWLKNRDRPSGAEMKRAMMEKPSDFEGSTYPTDISNIRITGDPQFIETIAGLFRWVVDMEDYSRRVEINLKETEDRETGEKTGNYALYLSVTERG
;
A
#
# COMPACT_ATOMS: atom_id res chain seq x y z
N MET A 1 19.24 -8.57 14.23
CA MET A 1 18.19 -9.41 13.63
C MET A 1 17.88 -8.83 12.27
N TYR A 2 17.72 -9.67 11.24
CA TYR A 2 17.39 -9.22 9.88
C TYR A 2 15.94 -9.60 9.58
N PHE A 3 15.22 -8.73 8.88
CA PHE A 3 13.85 -8.97 8.45
C PHE A 3 13.78 -8.85 6.93
N CYS A 4 12.89 -9.61 6.31
CA CYS A 4 12.64 -9.53 4.88
C CYS A 4 11.93 -8.22 4.56
N ASP A 5 12.49 -7.43 3.63
CA ASP A 5 11.89 -6.17 3.20
C ASP A 5 10.54 -6.38 2.50
N ASP A 6 10.32 -7.54 1.88
CA ASP A 6 9.06 -7.82 1.18
C ASP A 6 7.94 -8.31 2.11
N CYS A 7 8.23 -9.26 3.00
CA CYS A 7 7.19 -9.92 3.82
C CYS A 7 7.32 -9.70 5.33
N GLY A 8 8.37 -9.04 5.81
CA GLY A 8 8.60 -8.74 7.22
C GLY A 8 8.98 -9.95 8.10
N SER A 9 9.13 -11.14 7.52
CA SER A 9 9.54 -12.33 8.27
C SER A 9 10.98 -12.22 8.75
N MET A 10 11.28 -12.77 9.92
CA MET A 10 12.65 -12.83 10.43
C MET A 10 13.51 -13.70 9.52
N ILE A 11 14.64 -13.17 9.08
CA ILE A 11 15.63 -13.87 8.25
C ILE A 11 16.79 -14.29 9.16
N THR A 12 17.14 -15.57 9.09
CA THR A 12 18.40 -16.07 9.66
C THR A 12 19.49 -15.88 8.60
N PRO A 13 20.44 -14.97 8.81
CA PRO A 13 21.42 -14.62 7.77
C PRO A 13 22.30 -15.82 7.43
N GLN A 14 22.33 -16.22 6.16
CA GLN A 14 23.34 -17.12 5.62
C GLN A 14 24.17 -16.38 4.56
N ASN A 15 25.48 -16.31 4.76
CA ASN A 15 26.50 -15.88 3.77
C ASN A 15 26.18 -14.63 2.93
N GLY A 16 25.74 -13.53 3.56
CA GLY A 16 25.71 -12.21 2.89
C GLY A 16 24.66 -12.04 1.79
N SER A 17 23.93 -13.08 1.41
CA SER A 17 22.80 -13.02 0.48
C SER A 17 22.00 -14.32 0.53
N GLY A 18 20.70 -14.27 0.32
CA GLY A 18 19.86 -15.47 0.29
C GLY A 18 18.44 -15.20 -0.17
N GLN A 19 17.56 -16.19 -0.03
CA GLN A 19 16.13 -16.05 -0.30
C GLN A 19 15.33 -16.17 1.00
N CYS A 20 14.32 -15.33 1.17
CA CYS A 20 13.41 -15.39 2.29
C CYS A 20 12.60 -16.69 2.24
N GLU A 21 12.68 -17.51 3.28
CA GLU A 21 11.97 -18.80 3.35
C GLU A 21 10.44 -18.65 3.30
N ASN A 22 9.91 -17.48 3.66
CA ASN A 22 8.48 -17.24 3.72
C ASN A 22 7.89 -16.75 2.38
N CYS A 23 8.59 -15.88 1.64
CA CYS A 23 8.05 -15.28 0.42
C CYS A 23 8.88 -15.50 -0.85
N GLY A 24 10.09 -16.06 -0.73
CA GLY A 24 11.01 -16.31 -1.83
C GLY A 24 11.79 -15.08 -2.32
N ALA A 25 11.60 -13.91 -1.69
CA ALA A 25 12.33 -12.70 -2.07
C ALA A 25 13.83 -12.84 -1.83
N GLU A 26 14.63 -12.39 -2.78
CA GLU A 26 16.09 -12.33 -2.66
C GLU A 26 16.50 -11.17 -1.76
N TYR A 27 17.49 -11.40 -0.90
CA TYR A 27 18.06 -10.40 -0.02
C TYR A 27 19.60 -10.43 -0.10
N GLU A 28 20.24 -9.29 0.08
CA GLU A 28 21.68 -9.16 0.27
C GLU A 28 21.96 -8.47 1.61
N ILE A 29 22.83 -9.07 2.43
CA ILE A 29 23.29 -8.53 3.70
C ILE A 29 24.70 -8.00 3.50
N GLN A 30 24.82 -6.68 3.37
CA GLN A 30 26.11 -6.01 3.27
C GLN A 30 26.90 -6.19 4.58
N GLY A 31 28.09 -6.80 4.49
CA GLY A 31 29.00 -6.98 5.61
C GLY A 31 29.46 -5.64 6.19
N GLY A 32 29.35 -5.48 7.51
CA GLY A 32 29.32 -4.19 8.18
C GLY A 32 30.61 -3.36 8.19
N LYS A 33 30.41 -2.04 8.27
CA LYS A 33 31.21 -1.15 9.10
C LYS A 33 30.28 -0.53 10.14
N SER A 34 30.61 -0.69 11.41
CA SER A 34 30.14 0.17 12.48
C SER A 34 30.68 1.59 12.22
N GLU A 35 29.94 2.38 11.45
CA GLU A 35 30.10 3.83 11.47
C GLU A 35 29.13 4.35 12.53
N SER A 36 29.71 4.87 13.62
CA SER A 36 29.02 5.70 14.59
C SER A 36 28.51 6.94 13.87
N PHE A 37 27.27 6.90 13.38
CA PHE A 37 26.52 8.09 13.06
C PHE A 37 25.76 8.50 14.31
N GLU A 38 26.22 9.59 14.89
CA GLU A 38 25.54 10.32 15.94
C GLU A 38 24.16 10.74 15.42
N ASN A 39 23.13 10.27 16.13
CA ASN A 39 21.76 10.76 16.25
C ASN A 39 21.31 11.89 15.31
N GLU A 40 20.58 11.53 14.25
CA GLU A 40 19.47 12.33 13.72
C GLU A 40 18.25 11.42 13.38
N ALA A 41 18.04 10.38 14.19
CA ALA A 41 16.87 9.51 14.14
C ALA A 41 15.97 9.74 15.37
N GLU A 42 15.53 10.99 15.55
CA GLU A 42 14.37 11.31 16.36
C GLU A 42 13.36 12.04 15.49
N GLU A 43 12.60 11.29 14.69
CA GLU A 43 11.17 11.52 14.43
C GLU A 43 10.66 10.41 13.49
N ASN A 44 9.50 9.85 13.82
CA ASN A 44 8.77 8.79 13.10
C ASN A 44 8.99 7.33 13.52
N LEU A 45 9.11 7.09 14.83
CA LEU A 45 8.48 5.90 15.43
C LEU A 45 7.22 6.36 16.17
N GLY A 46 6.14 6.56 15.40
CA GLY A 46 4.81 6.75 15.95
C GLY A 46 4.35 5.45 16.59
N VAL A 47 4.47 5.39 17.91
CA VAL A 47 3.83 4.41 18.78
C VAL A 47 2.33 4.45 18.50
N ALA A 48 1.73 3.27 18.35
CA ALA A 48 0.28 3.12 18.35
C ALA A 48 -0.26 3.50 19.74
N ASP A 49 -0.59 4.77 19.91
CA ASP A 49 -1.46 5.26 20.96
C ASP A 49 -2.45 6.25 20.35
N GLY A 50 -3.70 6.15 20.76
CA GLY A 50 -4.80 6.87 20.12
C GLY A 50 -4.67 8.38 20.23
N GLY A 51 -4.74 9.06 19.08
CA GLY A 51 -5.20 10.45 19.03
C GLY A 51 -4.13 11.54 18.93
N GLU A 52 -3.27 11.50 17.91
CA GLU A 52 -2.78 12.73 17.27
C GLU A 52 -2.39 12.45 15.81
N SER A 53 -3.18 12.99 14.87
CA SER A 53 -2.95 12.82 13.43
C SER A 53 -1.65 13.52 13.03
N THR A 54 -0.61 12.72 12.75
CA THR A 54 0.60 13.20 12.08
C THR A 54 0.22 13.61 10.66
N LYS A 55 0.03 14.92 10.46
CA LYS A 55 -0.39 15.46 9.16
C LYS A 55 0.54 14.99 8.05
N THR A 56 -0.03 14.45 6.98
CA THR A 56 0.76 13.97 5.84
C THR A 56 1.19 15.16 4.97
N LYS A 57 2.31 15.02 4.24
CA LYS A 57 2.70 16.01 3.22
C LYS A 57 1.60 16.26 2.19
N LEU A 58 0.76 15.25 1.92
CA LEU A 58 -0.35 15.35 0.97
C LEU A 58 -1.40 16.38 1.42
N GLU A 59 -1.69 16.46 2.73
CA GLU A 59 -2.64 17.42 3.31
C GLU A 59 -2.15 18.87 3.27
N SER A 60 -0.84 19.07 3.07
CA SER A 60 -0.24 20.40 2.96
C SER A 60 -0.14 20.94 1.54
N LEU A 61 -0.44 20.11 0.52
CA LEU A 61 -0.35 20.52 -0.88
C LEU A 61 -1.47 21.52 -1.23
N PRO A 62 -1.20 22.51 -2.10
CA PRO A 62 -2.24 23.42 -2.54
C PRO A 62 -3.29 22.67 -3.36
N THR A 63 -4.54 23.13 -3.26
CA THR A 63 -5.68 22.55 -3.98
C THR A 63 -6.37 23.59 -4.84
N THR A 64 -6.99 23.13 -5.92
CA THR A 64 -7.91 23.94 -6.73
C THR A 64 -9.22 24.17 -5.98
N LYS A 65 -10.09 25.02 -6.52
CA LYS A 65 -11.46 25.21 -5.98
C LYS A 65 -12.30 23.93 -5.93
N SER A 66 -11.97 22.94 -6.77
CA SER A 66 -12.63 21.62 -6.79
C SER A 66 -11.99 20.62 -5.82
N GLY A 67 -10.99 21.03 -5.02
CA GLY A 67 -10.25 20.15 -4.12
C GLY A 67 -9.16 19.31 -4.80
N SER A 68 -8.90 19.51 -6.08
CA SER A 68 -7.89 18.75 -6.83
C SER A 68 -6.49 19.30 -6.58
N ILE A 69 -5.49 18.43 -6.44
CA ILE A 69 -4.09 18.86 -6.37
C ILE A 69 -3.62 19.24 -7.80
N PRO A 70 -2.99 20.41 -8.03
CA PRO A 70 -2.45 20.78 -9.33
C PRO A 70 -1.45 19.75 -9.86
N LYS A 71 -1.45 19.52 -11.18
CA LYS A 71 -0.62 18.47 -11.81
C LYS A 71 0.87 18.61 -11.48
N SER A 72 1.42 19.82 -11.45
CA SER A 72 2.83 20.06 -11.09
C SER A 72 3.14 19.53 -9.69
N GLU A 73 2.32 19.90 -8.72
CA GLU A 73 2.44 19.48 -7.32
C GLU A 73 2.28 17.96 -7.16
N ALA A 74 1.32 17.37 -7.86
CA ALA A 74 1.10 15.92 -7.84
C ALA A 74 2.29 15.15 -8.44
N MET A 75 2.88 15.64 -9.54
CA MET A 75 4.07 15.02 -10.13
C MET A 75 5.28 15.13 -9.21
N ASP A 76 5.51 16.29 -8.61
CA ASP A 76 6.66 16.49 -7.73
C ASP A 76 6.48 15.73 -6.41
N TRP A 77 5.26 15.66 -5.88
CA TRP A 77 4.94 14.77 -4.77
C TRP A 77 5.30 13.31 -5.09
N LEU A 78 4.84 12.79 -6.23
CA LEU A 78 5.04 11.39 -6.62
C LEU A 78 6.52 11.04 -6.85
N LYS A 79 7.29 11.92 -7.50
CA LYS A 79 8.74 11.71 -7.75
C LYS A 79 9.55 11.56 -6.48
N ASN A 80 9.08 12.13 -5.37
CA ASN A 80 9.76 12.12 -4.08
C ASN A 80 9.17 11.06 -3.13
N ARG A 81 8.51 10.02 -3.65
CA ARG A 81 8.05 8.86 -2.87
C ARG A 81 8.96 7.67 -3.15
N ASP A 82 9.45 7.06 -2.08
CA ASP A 82 10.11 5.77 -2.16
C ASP A 82 9.08 4.67 -2.43
N ARG A 83 9.56 3.56 -3.01
CA ARG A 83 8.73 2.37 -3.17
C ARG A 83 8.52 1.73 -1.79
N PRO A 84 7.27 1.61 -1.30
CA PRO A 84 7.03 1.03 0.01
C PRO A 84 7.24 -0.50 -0.02
N SER A 85 7.69 -1.02 1.11
CA SER A 85 7.70 -2.45 1.43
C SER A 85 6.28 -3.02 1.60
N GLY A 86 6.14 -4.34 1.53
CA GLY A 86 4.88 -5.02 1.86
C GLY A 86 4.42 -4.75 3.29
N ALA A 87 5.36 -4.62 4.24
CA ALA A 87 5.06 -4.30 5.63
C ALA A 87 4.55 -2.86 5.80
N GLU A 88 5.15 -1.88 5.12
CA GLU A 88 4.66 -0.50 5.13
C GLU A 88 3.28 -0.38 4.52
N MET A 89 3.03 -1.08 3.39
CA MET A 89 1.71 -1.10 2.76
C MET A 89 0.64 -1.70 3.67
N LYS A 90 0.93 -2.80 4.37
CA LYS A 90 0.01 -3.40 5.36
C LYS A 90 -0.31 -2.45 6.51
N ARG A 91 0.68 -1.73 7.04
CA ARG A 91 0.48 -0.76 8.13
C ARG A 91 -0.32 0.47 7.71
N ALA A 92 -0.17 0.91 6.46
CA ALA A 92 -0.89 2.06 5.93
C ALA A 92 -2.34 1.74 5.52
N MET A 93 -2.69 0.46 5.38
CA MET A 93 -4.02 0.03 4.96
C MET A 93 -5.02 0.20 6.12
N MET A 94 -5.97 1.13 5.94
CA MET A 94 -7.09 1.30 6.86
C MET A 94 -8.27 0.42 6.45
N GLU A 95 -8.68 -0.44 7.38
CA GLU A 95 -9.78 -1.39 7.19
C GLU A 95 -11.13 -0.66 7.12
N LYS A 96 -12.03 -1.20 6.30
CA LYS A 96 -13.41 -0.77 6.23
C LYS A 96 -14.18 -1.38 7.42
N PRO A 97 -14.86 -0.57 8.25
CA PRO A 97 -15.69 -1.09 9.34
C PRO A 97 -16.78 -2.05 8.84
N SER A 98 -17.12 -3.05 9.64
CA SER A 98 -18.08 -4.11 9.26
C SER A 98 -19.51 -3.59 9.02
N ASP A 99 -19.88 -2.48 9.66
CA ASP A 99 -21.18 -1.80 9.56
C ASP A 99 -21.19 -0.63 8.55
N PHE A 100 -20.14 -0.49 7.75
CA PHE A 100 -20.00 0.62 6.81
C PHE A 100 -20.99 0.53 5.63
N GLU A 101 -22.02 1.39 5.65
CA GLU A 101 -22.95 1.60 4.54
C GLU A 101 -22.82 3.02 3.96
N GLY A 102 -22.46 3.10 2.67
CA GLY A 102 -22.47 4.35 1.88
C GLY A 102 -21.10 5.03 1.70
N SER A 103 -20.88 5.64 0.53
CA SER A 103 -19.63 6.32 0.16
C SER A 103 -19.53 7.78 0.64
N THR A 104 -20.43 8.19 1.55
CA THR A 104 -20.75 9.61 1.81
C THR A 104 -20.24 10.12 3.15
N TYR A 105 -19.71 9.25 4.01
CA TYR A 105 -19.17 9.64 5.31
C TYR A 105 -17.65 9.84 5.22
N PRO A 106 -17.10 10.86 5.90
CA PRO A 106 -15.65 11.02 6.07
C PRO A 106 -15.17 9.95 7.03
N THR A 107 -14.88 8.77 6.49
CA THR A 107 -14.27 7.66 7.22
C THR A 107 -12.93 7.37 6.57
N ASP A 108 -11.89 7.27 7.39
CA ASP A 108 -10.55 6.94 6.95
C ASP A 108 -10.49 5.45 6.54
N ILE A 109 -10.97 5.15 5.33
CA ILE A 109 -10.88 3.81 4.73
C ILE A 109 -9.91 3.82 3.56
N SER A 110 -9.16 2.73 3.40
CA SER A 110 -8.24 2.56 2.27
C SER A 110 -8.85 1.65 1.22
N ASN A 111 -8.84 2.12 -0.03
CA ASN A 111 -9.28 1.34 -1.20
C ASN A 111 -8.30 1.55 -2.34
N ILE A 112 -8.04 0.49 -3.11
CA ILE A 112 -7.22 0.54 -4.32
C ILE A 112 -8.12 0.29 -5.52
N ARG A 113 -8.07 1.18 -6.50
CA ARG A 113 -8.77 1.02 -7.79
C ARG A 113 -7.80 1.25 -8.93
N ILE A 114 -7.69 0.26 -9.80
CA ILE A 114 -6.80 0.28 -10.97
C ILE A 114 -7.64 -0.04 -12.19
N THR A 115 -7.41 0.65 -13.29
CA THR A 115 -8.12 0.40 -14.55
C THR A 115 -7.15 0.50 -15.71
N GLY A 116 -7.24 -0.44 -16.65
CA GLY A 116 -6.39 -0.48 -17.84
C GLY A 116 -6.64 -1.74 -18.66
N ASP A 117 -5.81 -1.95 -19.68
CA ASP A 117 -5.86 -3.16 -20.49
C ASP A 117 -5.41 -4.41 -19.68
N PRO A 118 -5.65 -5.64 -20.19
CA PRO A 118 -5.33 -6.86 -19.47
C PRO A 118 -3.84 -6.98 -19.10
N GLN A 119 -2.93 -6.64 -20.01
CA GLN A 119 -1.48 -6.77 -19.78
C GLN A 119 -1.03 -5.80 -18.68
N PHE A 120 -1.56 -4.58 -18.68
CA PHE A 120 -1.30 -3.61 -17.64
C PHE A 120 -1.80 -4.09 -16.27
N ILE A 121 -3.04 -4.61 -16.19
CA ILE A 121 -3.61 -5.10 -14.94
C ILE A 121 -2.81 -6.29 -14.39
N GLU A 122 -2.47 -7.28 -15.23
CA GLU A 122 -1.64 -8.42 -14.79
C GLU A 122 -0.29 -7.98 -14.24
N THR A 123 0.35 -7.01 -14.90
CA THR A 123 1.67 -6.50 -14.49
C THR A 123 1.60 -5.78 -13.14
N ILE A 124 0.64 -4.87 -12.98
CA ILE A 124 0.54 -4.01 -11.79
C ILE A 124 -0.11 -4.74 -10.60
N ALA A 125 -0.99 -5.71 -10.83
CA ALA A 125 -1.61 -6.49 -9.75
C ALA A 125 -0.57 -7.18 -8.85
N GLY A 126 0.57 -7.58 -9.40
CA GLY A 126 1.67 -8.17 -8.63
C GLY A 126 2.22 -7.26 -7.52
N LEU A 127 2.13 -5.93 -7.68
CA LEU A 127 2.53 -4.96 -6.64
C LEU A 127 1.66 -5.03 -5.39
N PHE A 128 0.45 -5.58 -5.50
CA PHE A 128 -0.55 -5.63 -4.44
C PHE A 128 -0.74 -7.02 -3.84
N ARG A 129 0.17 -7.96 -4.11
CA ARG A 129 0.11 -9.33 -3.57
C ARG A 129 0.03 -9.36 -2.04
N TRP A 130 0.67 -8.40 -1.37
CA TRP A 130 0.65 -8.24 0.09
C TRP A 130 -0.76 -8.13 0.68
N VAL A 131 -1.75 -7.67 -0.10
CA VAL A 131 -3.15 -7.54 0.36
C VAL A 131 -3.72 -8.90 0.72
N VAL A 132 -3.35 -9.96 0.00
CA VAL A 132 -3.84 -11.33 0.26
C VAL A 132 -3.44 -11.82 1.65
N ASP A 133 -2.28 -11.38 2.15
CA ASP A 133 -1.79 -11.74 3.48
C ASP A 133 -2.56 -11.04 4.62
N MET A 134 -3.45 -10.10 4.30
CA MET A 134 -4.31 -9.46 5.30
C MET A 134 -5.60 -10.24 5.57
N GLU A 135 -5.89 -11.30 4.82
CA GLU A 135 -7.02 -12.19 5.06
C GLU A 135 -6.77 -13.03 6.33
N ASP A 136 -7.62 -12.88 7.34
CA ASP A 136 -7.54 -13.66 8.58
C ASP A 136 -8.93 -13.87 9.23
N TYR A 137 -8.97 -14.33 10.48
CA TYR A 137 -10.22 -14.57 11.20
C TYR A 137 -10.99 -13.28 11.57
N SER A 138 -10.30 -12.15 11.64
CA SER A 138 -10.83 -10.82 11.97
C SER A 138 -11.02 -9.92 10.75
N ARG A 139 -10.39 -10.25 9.62
CA ARG A 139 -10.33 -9.42 8.41
C ARG A 139 -10.75 -10.18 7.18
N ARG A 140 -11.39 -9.49 6.25
CA ARG A 140 -11.74 -10.00 4.94
C ARG A 140 -11.15 -9.11 3.85
N VAL A 141 -10.38 -9.71 2.97
CA VAL A 141 -9.91 -9.11 1.73
C VAL A 141 -11.05 -9.18 0.71
N GLU A 142 -11.42 -8.01 0.19
CA GLU A 142 -12.39 -7.87 -0.90
C GLU A 142 -11.64 -7.64 -2.21
N ILE A 143 -11.83 -8.54 -3.17
CA ILE A 143 -11.25 -8.47 -4.52
C ILE A 143 -12.37 -8.46 -5.53
N ASN A 144 -12.41 -7.44 -6.38
CA ASN A 144 -13.31 -7.39 -7.53
C ASN A 144 -12.50 -7.09 -8.79
N LEU A 145 -12.38 -8.09 -9.67
CA LEU A 145 -11.76 -7.96 -10.99
C LEU A 145 -12.85 -8.13 -12.05
N LYS A 146 -13.13 -7.07 -12.80
CA LYS A 146 -14.20 -7.07 -13.81
C LYS A 146 -13.75 -6.36 -15.08
N GLU A 147 -14.10 -6.93 -16.23
CA GLU A 147 -14.03 -6.22 -17.51
C GLU A 147 -15.01 -5.04 -17.50
N THR A 148 -14.52 -3.85 -17.85
CA THR A 148 -15.31 -2.63 -17.86
C THR A 148 -16.24 -2.59 -19.06
N GLU A 149 -17.42 -2.02 -18.82
CA GLU A 149 -18.46 -1.82 -19.81
C GLU A 149 -18.55 -0.33 -20.14
N ASP A 150 -18.78 -0.01 -21.40
CA ASP A 150 -19.14 1.34 -21.81
C ASP A 150 -20.52 1.67 -21.22
N ARG A 151 -20.62 2.84 -20.57
CA ARG A 151 -21.80 3.19 -19.78
C ARG A 151 -23.04 3.45 -20.65
N GLU A 152 -22.84 3.90 -21.88
CA GLU A 152 -23.92 4.29 -22.78
C GLU A 152 -24.45 3.08 -23.57
N THR A 153 -23.56 2.19 -23.97
CA THR A 153 -23.86 1.05 -24.86
C THR A 153 -23.97 -0.28 -24.13
N GLY A 154 -23.34 -0.42 -22.96
CA GLY A 154 -23.22 -1.69 -22.23
C GLY A 154 -22.21 -2.66 -22.86
N GLU A 155 -21.51 -2.25 -23.92
CA GLU A 155 -20.53 -3.10 -24.59
C GLU A 155 -19.25 -3.25 -23.77
N LYS A 156 -18.60 -4.40 -23.92
CA LYS A 156 -17.31 -4.67 -23.31
C LYS A 156 -16.23 -3.81 -23.94
N THR A 157 -15.46 -3.13 -23.09
CA THR A 157 -14.41 -2.20 -23.54
C THR A 157 -13.06 -2.88 -23.79
N GLY A 158 -12.90 -4.15 -23.41
CA GLY A 158 -11.61 -4.85 -23.38
C GLY A 158 -10.65 -4.40 -22.26
N ASN A 159 -11.01 -3.35 -21.50
CA ASN A 159 -10.29 -2.94 -20.30
C ASN A 159 -10.83 -3.65 -19.06
N TYR A 160 -10.02 -3.74 -18.02
CA TYR A 160 -10.36 -4.33 -16.73
C TYR A 160 -10.21 -3.30 -15.61
N ALA A 161 -11.07 -3.42 -14.61
CA ALA A 161 -10.94 -2.74 -13.34
C ALA A 161 -10.66 -3.75 -12.23
N LEU A 162 -9.63 -3.47 -11.43
CA LEU A 162 -9.29 -4.20 -10.21
C LEU A 162 -9.58 -3.29 -9.02
N TYR A 163 -10.44 -3.76 -8.12
CA TYR A 163 -10.73 -3.14 -6.83
C TYR A 163 -10.22 -4.05 -5.71
N LEU A 164 -9.48 -3.46 -4.78
CA LEU A 164 -8.98 -4.13 -3.58
C LEU A 164 -9.33 -3.30 -2.34
N SER A 165 -9.83 -3.96 -1.32
CA SER A 165 -10.07 -3.39 0.01
C SER A 165 -9.96 -4.46 1.08
N VAL A 166 -9.82 -4.03 2.34
CA VAL A 166 -9.87 -4.91 3.51
C VAL A 166 -10.99 -4.43 4.41
N THR A 167 -11.83 -5.35 4.87
CA THR A 167 -13.00 -5.07 5.70
C THR A 167 -12.87 -5.86 7.01
N GLU A 168 -13.27 -5.25 8.13
CA GLU A 168 -13.43 -5.97 9.40
C GLU A 168 -14.50 -7.05 9.25
N ARG A 169 -14.27 -8.23 9.82
CA ARG A 169 -15.30 -9.28 9.91
C ARG A 169 -16.24 -8.93 11.06
N GLY A 170 -17.54 -8.80 10.74
CA GLY A 170 -18.64 -8.70 11.70
C GLY A 170 -19.13 -10.06 12.19
#